data_AF-A0A1A2Z4F3-F1
#
_entry.id   AF-A0A1A2Z4F3-F1
#
_cell.length_a   1.000
_cell.length_b   1.000
_cell.length_c   1.000
_cell.angle_alpha   90.00
_cell.angle_beta   90.00
_cell.angle_gamma   90.00
#
_symmetry.space_group_name_H-M   'P 1'
#
loop_
_entity.id
_entity.type
_entity.pdbx_description
1 polymer ?
#
loop_
_entity_poly.entity_id
_entity_poly.type
_entity_poly.pdbx_seq_one_letter_code
_entity_poly.pdbx_strand_id
1 'polypeptide(L)'
;MLAVLAGVHILGKLTFFMLPYRRRRAALDKAYDGGKLRATATSDVASLILATGLVVVLFIAGVKPVSFLIGLWVGATLIQLYFHQFYEPLTTEQQPPPPAGPIKIMSYAIEARPWRPWVEIVGLIVLVVAAFVAMGFGAGM
;
A
#
# COMPACT_ATOMS: atom_id res chain seq x y z
N MET A 1 19.90 -5.40 -10.23
CA MET A 1 18.70 -5.45 -11.11
C MET A 1 17.41 -5.13 -10.34
N LEU A 2 17.06 -5.89 -9.29
CA LEU A 2 15.84 -5.65 -8.50
C LEU A 2 15.75 -4.27 -7.84
N ALA A 3 16.83 -3.76 -7.26
CA ALA A 3 16.85 -2.39 -6.71
C ALA A 3 16.63 -1.31 -7.77
N VAL A 4 17.11 -1.53 -9.00
CA VAL A 4 16.88 -0.63 -10.14
C VAL A 4 15.42 -0.68 -10.56
N LEU A 5 14.83 -1.88 -10.66
CA LEU A 5 13.39 -2.05 -10.94
C LEU A 5 12.52 -1.38 -9.87
N ALA A 6 12.87 -1.52 -8.60
CA ALA A 6 12.21 -0.84 -7.49
C ALA A 6 12.33 0.68 -7.63
N GLY A 7 13.54 1.19 -7.89
CA GLY A 7 13.78 2.62 -8.11
C GLY A 7 12.96 3.18 -9.28
N VAL A 8 12.93 2.48 -10.41
CA VAL A 8 12.10 2.86 -11.58
C VAL A 8 10.61 2.86 -11.22
N HIS A 9 10.13 1.85 -10.48
CA HIS A 9 8.74 1.79 -10.04
C HIS A 9 8.37 2.95 -9.10
N ILE A 10 9.21 3.26 -8.13
CA ILE A 10 9.04 4.37 -7.18
C ILE A 10 8.99 5.71 -7.94
N LEU A 11 10.00 5.95 -8.79
CA LEU A 11 10.08 7.18 -9.58
C LEU A 11 8.88 7.30 -10.52
N GLY A 12 8.46 6.20 -11.15
CA GLY A 12 7.26 6.15 -11.97
C GLY A 12 6.02 6.63 -11.23
N LYS A 13 5.76 6.15 -10.00
CA LYS A 13 4.63 6.64 -9.19
C LYS A 13 4.73 8.14 -8.88
N LEU A 14 5.92 8.67 -8.65
CA LEU A 14 6.12 10.10 -8.37
C LEU A 14 5.87 10.98 -9.61
N THR A 15 6.23 10.50 -10.81
CA THR A 15 5.98 11.27 -12.05
C THR A 15 4.51 11.57 -12.30
N PHE A 16 3.59 10.73 -11.81
CA PHE A 16 2.14 11.00 -11.91
C PHE A 16 1.76 12.36 -11.29
N PHE A 17 2.38 12.73 -10.16
CA PHE A 17 2.12 13.99 -9.49
C PHE A 17 2.74 15.21 -10.18
N MET A 18 3.69 14.99 -11.10
CA MET A 18 4.26 16.05 -11.93
C MET A 18 3.35 16.43 -13.11
N LEU A 19 2.37 15.60 -13.45
CA LEU A 19 1.41 15.92 -14.52
C LEU A 19 0.47 17.07 -14.11
N PRO A 20 0.07 17.96 -15.04
CA PRO A 20 -0.94 18.99 -14.77
C PRO A 20 -2.27 18.39 -14.29
N TYR A 21 -2.99 19.11 -13.42
CA TYR A 21 -4.23 18.65 -12.78
C TYR A 21 -5.24 18.03 -13.77
N ARG A 22 -5.50 18.71 -14.90
CA ARG A 22 -6.45 18.23 -15.92
C ARG A 22 -6.07 16.86 -16.48
N ARG A 23 -4.77 16.62 -16.69
CA ARG A 23 -4.27 15.33 -17.20
C ARG A 23 -4.35 14.24 -16.14
N ARG A 24 -4.03 14.55 -14.87
CA ARG A 24 -4.21 13.61 -13.76
C ARG A 24 -5.67 13.22 -13.58
N ARG A 25 -6.58 14.19 -13.64
CA ARG A 25 -8.02 13.96 -13.51
C ARG A 25 -8.55 13.10 -14.66
N ALA A 26 -8.18 13.41 -15.90
CA ALA A 26 -8.56 12.59 -17.05
C ALA A 26 -8.01 11.15 -16.97
N ALA A 27 -6.78 10.98 -16.47
CA ALA A 27 -6.20 9.65 -16.25
C ALA A 27 -6.94 8.85 -15.16
N LEU A 28 -7.34 9.52 -14.07
CA LEU A 28 -8.19 8.93 -13.03
C LEU A 28 -9.56 8.57 -13.58
N ASP A 29 -10.23 9.50 -14.25
CA ASP A 29 -11.57 9.26 -14.81
C ASP A 29 -11.54 8.07 -15.79
N LYS A 30 -10.49 7.98 -16.63
CA LYS A 30 -10.27 6.81 -17.50
C LYS A 30 -10.06 5.50 -16.73
N ALA A 31 -9.33 5.53 -15.62
CA ALA A 31 -9.07 4.34 -14.82
C ALA A 31 -10.34 3.81 -14.15
N TYR A 32 -11.22 4.72 -13.70
CA TYR A 32 -12.49 4.41 -13.02
C TYR A 32 -13.69 4.34 -13.97
N ASP A 33 -13.48 4.52 -15.29
CA ASP A 33 -14.55 4.60 -16.28
C ASP A 33 -15.41 3.32 -16.32
N GLY A 34 -16.72 3.49 -16.50
CA GLY A 34 -17.70 2.39 -16.49
C GLY A 34 -18.04 1.81 -15.12
N GLY A 35 -17.89 2.57 -14.02
CA GLY A 35 -18.35 2.16 -12.68
C GLY A 35 -17.42 1.17 -11.98
N LYS A 36 -16.15 1.06 -12.41
CA LYS A 36 -15.18 0.14 -11.83
C LYS A 36 -14.72 0.62 -10.46
N LEU A 37 -15.35 0.10 -9.42
CA LEU A 37 -14.98 0.35 -8.02
C LEU A 37 -13.55 -0.14 -7.67
N ARG A 38 -12.95 -1.01 -8.49
CA ARG A 38 -11.64 -1.65 -8.28
C ARG A 38 -10.63 -1.39 -9.40
N ALA A 39 -10.55 -0.16 -9.90
CA ALA A 39 -9.62 0.23 -10.97
C ALA A 39 -8.13 -0.10 -10.66
N THR A 40 -7.73 -0.09 -9.39
CA THR A 40 -6.34 -0.30 -8.97
C THR A 40 -6.03 -1.72 -8.51
N ALA A 41 -7.02 -2.62 -8.40
CA ALA A 41 -6.86 -3.91 -7.71
C ALA A 41 -5.72 -4.79 -8.28
N THR A 42 -5.55 -4.82 -9.61
CA THR A 42 -4.45 -5.58 -10.25
C THR A 42 -3.09 -4.92 -9.99
N SER A 43 -3.03 -3.59 -10.05
CA SER A 43 -1.80 -2.84 -9.72
C SER A 43 -1.44 -3.01 -8.24
N ASP A 44 -2.44 -3.08 -7.38
CA ASP A 44 -2.30 -3.24 -5.94
C ASP A 44 -1.67 -4.61 -5.60
N VAL A 45 -2.19 -5.70 -6.19
CA VAL A 45 -1.59 -7.04 -6.06
C VAL A 45 -0.18 -7.09 -6.64
N ALA A 46 0.05 -6.49 -7.82
CA ALA A 46 1.39 -6.45 -8.42
C ALA A 46 2.39 -5.69 -7.55
N SER A 47 1.99 -4.55 -6.97
CA SER A 47 2.81 -3.79 -6.03
C SER A 47 3.10 -4.58 -4.76
N LEU A 48 2.13 -5.33 -4.23
CA LEU A 48 2.33 -6.20 -3.07
C LEU A 48 3.38 -7.28 -3.34
N ILE A 49 3.23 -8.04 -4.45
CA ILE A 49 4.17 -9.10 -4.83
C ILE A 49 5.59 -8.53 -4.99
N LEU A 50 5.72 -7.38 -5.66
CA LEU A 50 7.00 -6.72 -5.84
C LEU A 50 7.61 -6.29 -4.49
N ALA A 51 6.81 -5.67 -3.63
CA ALA A 51 7.25 -5.24 -2.30
C ALA A 51 7.74 -6.43 -1.46
N THR A 52 6.96 -7.52 -1.39
CA THR A 52 7.33 -8.74 -0.68
C THR A 52 8.62 -9.36 -1.23
N GLY A 53 8.75 -9.48 -2.54
CA GLY A 53 9.96 -10.03 -3.17
C GLY A 53 11.22 -9.20 -2.87
N LEU A 54 11.09 -7.88 -2.84
CA LEU A 54 12.20 -6.99 -2.48
C LEU A 54 12.62 -7.14 -1.02
N VAL A 55 11.68 -7.29 -0.07
CA VAL A 55 12.02 -7.57 1.33
C VAL A 55 12.83 -8.85 1.46
N VAL A 56 12.39 -9.94 0.82
CA VAL A 56 13.09 -11.24 0.88
C VAL A 56 14.53 -11.11 0.38
N VAL A 57 14.72 -10.42 -0.74
CA VAL A 57 16.05 -10.23 -1.34
C VAL A 57 16.96 -9.41 -0.43
N LEU A 58 16.44 -8.36 0.21
CA LEU A 58 17.21 -7.53 1.13
C LEU A 58 17.58 -8.24 2.42
N PHE A 59 16.67 -9.09 2.90
CA PHE A 59 16.91 -9.95 4.04
C PHE A 59 18.12 -10.86 3.77
N ILE A 60 18.23 -11.41 2.56
CA ILE A 60 19.37 -12.24 2.15
C ILE A 60 20.64 -11.40 1.92
N ALA A 61 20.53 -10.18 1.40
CA ALA A 61 21.67 -9.38 0.95
C ALA A 61 22.35 -8.52 2.04
N GLY A 62 21.72 -8.27 3.19
CA GLY A 62 22.35 -7.54 4.32
C GLY A 62 22.68 -6.06 4.09
N VAL A 63 22.12 -5.40 3.07
CA VAL A 63 22.51 -4.04 2.64
C VAL A 63 21.80 -2.93 3.45
N LYS A 64 22.47 -2.36 4.46
CA LYS A 64 21.83 -1.51 5.49
C LYS A 64 21.02 -0.28 4.99
N PRO A 65 21.50 0.61 4.08
CA PRO A 65 20.74 1.80 3.69
C PRO A 65 19.62 1.50 2.68
N VAL A 66 19.88 0.59 1.74
CA VAL A 66 18.91 0.17 0.72
C VAL A 66 17.78 -0.64 1.35
N SER A 67 18.08 -1.44 2.38
CA SER A 67 17.09 -2.15 3.18
C SER A 67 16.11 -1.22 3.89
N PHE A 68 16.56 -0.09 4.41
CA PHE A 68 15.69 0.89 5.05
C PHE A 68 14.71 1.54 4.07
N LEU A 69 15.21 2.05 2.93
CA LEU A 69 14.37 2.74 1.95
C LEU A 69 13.32 1.82 1.32
N ILE A 70 13.68 0.56 1.08
CA ILE A 70 12.74 -0.43 0.57
C ILE A 70 11.76 -0.86 1.66
N GLY A 71 12.21 -1.04 2.91
CA GLY A 71 11.30 -1.31 4.04
C GLY A 71 10.26 -0.21 4.20
N LEU A 72 10.68 1.05 4.08
CA LEU A 72 9.77 2.21 4.08
C LEU A 72 8.77 2.15 2.91
N TRP A 73 9.24 1.83 1.70
CA TRP A 73 8.38 1.68 0.52
C TRP A 73 7.35 0.55 0.68
N VAL A 74 7.77 -0.58 1.24
CA VAL A 74 6.91 -1.74 1.52
C VAL A 74 5.85 -1.35 2.53
N GLY A 75 6.24 -0.70 3.64
CA GLY A 75 5.30 -0.20 4.64
C GLY A 75 4.28 0.77 4.06
N ALA A 76 4.73 1.75 3.27
CA ALA A 76 3.84 2.69 2.58
C ALA A 76 2.87 1.98 1.62
N THR A 77 3.34 0.96 0.91
CA THR A 77 2.51 0.16 0.00
C THR A 77 1.46 -0.63 0.78
N LEU A 78 1.83 -1.30 1.87
CA LEU A 78 0.87 -2.04 2.71
C LEU A 78 -0.21 -1.12 3.30
N ILE A 79 0.16 0.08 3.74
CA ILE A 79 -0.81 1.07 4.22
C ILE A 79 -1.76 1.51 3.09
N GLN A 80 -1.24 1.74 1.89
CA GLN A 80 -2.07 2.08 0.72
C GLN A 80 -3.09 0.95 0.43
N LEU A 81 -2.61 -0.29 0.38
CA LEU A 81 -3.44 -1.47 0.13
C LEU A 81 -4.51 -1.64 1.21
N TYR A 82 -4.15 -1.47 2.48
CA TYR A 82 -5.07 -1.48 3.60
C TYR A 82 -6.25 -0.53 3.35
N PHE A 83 -5.98 0.73 3.01
CA PHE A 83 -7.05 1.71 2.75
C PHE A 83 -7.86 1.38 1.51
N HIS A 84 -7.23 0.84 0.46
CA HIS A 84 -7.91 0.44 -0.76
C HIS A 84 -8.94 -0.68 -0.53
N GLN A 85 -8.85 -1.46 0.55
CA GLN A 85 -9.87 -2.47 0.85
C GLN A 85 -11.23 -1.87 1.29
N PHE A 86 -11.26 -0.59 1.67
CA PHE A 86 -12.45 0.11 2.17
C PHE A 86 -13.14 0.98 1.13
N TYR A 87 -13.02 0.61 -0.14
CA TYR A 87 -13.62 1.31 -1.28
C TYR A 87 -15.14 1.14 -1.42
N GLU A 88 -15.75 0.20 -0.70
CA GLU A 88 -17.17 -0.10 -0.87
C GLU A 88 -18.06 0.98 -0.25
N PRO A 89 -19.15 1.38 -0.93
CA PRO A 89 -20.07 2.38 -0.40
C PRO A 89 -20.67 1.95 0.94
N LEU A 90 -20.74 2.91 1.87
CA LEU A 90 -21.44 2.75 3.15
C LEU A 90 -22.95 2.80 2.95
N THR A 91 -23.68 1.92 3.64
CA THR A 91 -25.13 2.00 3.76
C THR A 91 -25.54 3.27 4.52
N THR A 92 -26.77 3.73 4.37
CA THR A 92 -27.27 4.96 5.01
C THR A 92 -27.04 4.97 6.53
N GLU A 93 -27.22 3.83 7.19
CA GLU A 93 -27.03 3.67 8.65
C GLU A 93 -25.55 3.70 9.08
N GLN A 94 -24.65 3.32 8.18
CA GLN A 94 -23.20 3.30 8.41
C GLN A 94 -22.52 4.61 8.04
N GLN A 95 -23.25 5.59 7.48
CA GLN A 95 -22.65 6.85 7.08
C GLN A 95 -22.41 7.77 8.30
N PRO A 96 -21.27 8.50 8.32
CA PRO A 96 -21.04 9.52 9.33
C PRO A 96 -22.07 10.66 9.22
N PRO A 97 -22.48 11.27 10.35
CA PRO A 97 -23.35 12.44 10.30
C PRO A 97 -22.64 13.60 9.59
N PRO A 98 -23.36 14.36 8.73
CA PRO A 98 -22.80 15.48 8.00
C PRO A 98 -22.48 16.67 8.94
N PRO A 99 -21.46 17.49 8.60
CA PRO A 99 -20.54 17.32 7.49
C PRO A 99 -19.50 16.21 7.76
N ALA A 100 -19.18 15.43 6.74
CA ALA A 100 -18.19 14.37 6.82
C ALA A 100 -17.07 14.60 5.81
N GLY A 101 -15.86 14.84 6.31
CA GLY A 101 -14.67 14.87 5.47
C GLY A 101 -14.23 13.46 5.03
N PRO A 102 -13.39 13.34 4.00
CA PRO A 102 -12.94 12.04 3.48
C PRO A 102 -12.32 11.11 4.52
N ILE A 103 -11.54 11.67 5.46
CA ILE A 103 -10.92 10.90 6.55
C ILE A 103 -11.98 10.29 7.47
N LYS A 104 -13.02 11.07 7.83
CA LYS A 104 -14.13 10.59 8.67
C LYS A 104 -14.92 9.50 7.97
N ILE A 105 -15.19 9.65 6.67
CA ILE A 105 -15.85 8.62 5.86
C ILE A 105 -15.02 7.33 5.85
N MET A 106 -13.69 7.44 5.68
CA MET A 106 -12.78 6.30 5.70
C MET A 106 -12.80 5.58 7.07
N SER A 107 -12.78 6.31 8.18
CA SER A 107 -12.88 5.71 9.52
C SER A 107 -14.18 4.92 9.71
N TYR A 108 -15.30 5.43 9.21
CA TYR A 108 -16.59 4.72 9.26
C TYR A 108 -16.60 3.48 8.34
N ALA A 109 -15.95 3.57 7.17
CA ALA A 109 -15.79 2.42 6.27
C ALA A 109 -14.95 1.30 6.89
N ILE A 110 -13.91 1.66 7.67
CA ILE A 110 -13.11 0.72 8.45
C ILE A 110 -13.97 0.05 9.52
N GLU A 111 -14.69 0.83 10.32
CA GLU A 111 -15.52 0.31 11.42
C GLU A 111 -16.67 -0.57 10.92
N ALA A 112 -17.25 -0.25 9.76
CA ALA A 112 -18.31 -1.06 9.17
C ALA A 112 -17.83 -2.47 8.79
N ARG A 113 -16.55 -2.65 8.43
CA ARG A 113 -16.00 -3.91 7.91
C ARG A 113 -14.52 -4.12 8.26
N PRO A 114 -14.14 -4.16 9.55
CA PRO A 114 -12.74 -4.10 9.99
C PRO A 114 -11.89 -5.30 9.55
N TRP A 115 -12.53 -6.41 9.17
CA TRP A 115 -11.85 -7.63 8.73
C TRP A 115 -11.32 -7.58 7.31
N ARG A 116 -11.68 -6.57 6.50
CA ARG A 116 -11.33 -6.56 5.07
C ARG A 116 -9.83 -6.60 4.76
N PRO A 117 -8.96 -5.83 5.43
CA PRO A 117 -7.54 -5.80 5.13
C PRO A 117 -6.76 -6.85 5.93
N TRP A 118 -7.37 -7.99 6.27
CA TRP A 118 -6.73 -9.01 7.11
C TRP A 118 -5.44 -9.55 6.48
N VAL A 119 -5.35 -9.63 5.15
CA VAL A 119 -4.15 -10.08 4.45
C VAL A 119 -3.00 -9.10 4.66
N GLU A 120 -3.26 -7.80 4.56
CA GLU A 120 -2.30 -6.74 4.79
C GLU A 120 -1.86 -6.70 6.26
N ILE A 121 -2.80 -6.90 7.20
CA ILE A 121 -2.52 -6.99 8.63
C ILE A 121 -1.61 -8.18 8.94
N VAL A 122 -1.95 -9.38 8.45
CA VAL A 122 -1.14 -10.59 8.64
C VAL A 122 0.24 -10.41 8.00
N GLY A 123 0.31 -9.84 6.80
CA GLY A 123 1.57 -9.53 6.13
C GLY A 123 2.46 -8.60 6.96
N LEU A 124 1.90 -7.53 7.51
CA LEU A 124 2.63 -6.62 8.39
C LEU A 124 3.12 -7.32 9.66
N ILE A 125 2.28 -8.13 10.31
CA ILE A 125 2.67 -8.90 11.50
C ILE A 125 3.84 -9.83 11.19
N VAL A 126 3.77 -10.61 10.11
CA VAL A 126 4.84 -11.53 9.69
C VAL A 126 6.14 -10.77 9.44
N LEU A 127 6.09 -9.64 8.74
CA LEU A 127 7.27 -8.82 8.45
C LEU A 127 7.90 -8.26 9.73
N VAL A 128 7.08 -7.79 10.67
CA VAL A 128 7.54 -7.28 11.97
C VAL A 128 8.20 -8.39 12.78
N VAL A 129 7.55 -9.56 12.90
CA VAL A 129 8.11 -10.72 13.62
C VAL A 129 9.43 -11.16 12.98
N ALA A 130 9.47 -11.30 11.65
CA ALA A 130 10.69 -11.68 10.93
C ALA A 130 11.84 -10.68 11.16
N ALA A 131 11.53 -9.37 11.20
CA ALA A 131 12.52 -8.34 11.51
C ALA A 131 13.05 -8.46 12.94
N PHE A 132 12.18 -8.65 13.94
CA PHE A 132 12.60 -8.86 15.33
C PHE A 132 13.43 -10.12 15.51
N VAL A 133 13.05 -11.22 14.87
CA VAL A 133 13.82 -12.47 14.86
C VAL A 133 15.21 -12.20 14.28
N ALA A 134 15.31 -11.55 13.12
CA ALA A 134 16.60 -11.23 12.51
C ALA A 134 17.46 -10.30 13.37
N MET A 135 16.87 -9.34 14.08
CA MET A 135 17.60 -8.49 15.03
C MET A 135 18.06 -9.27 16.26
N GLY A 136 17.23 -10.16 16.80
CA GLY A 136 17.55 -11.00 17.95
C GLY A 136 18.62 -12.06 17.66
N PHE A 137 18.66 -12.60 16.44
CA PHE A 137 19.71 -13.52 15.98
C PHE A 137 20.93 -12.79 15.38
N GLY A 138 20.83 -11.51 15.05
CA GLY A 138 21.90 -10.69 14.47
C GLY A 138 22.79 -9.96 15.48
N ALA A 139 22.45 -9.97 16.78
CA ALA A 139 23.27 -9.38 17.84
C ALA A 139 24.45 -10.27 18.29
N GLY A 140 24.66 -11.42 17.64
CA GLY A 140 25.64 -12.44 18.03
C GLY A 140 26.58 -12.92 16.93
N MET A 141 26.77 -12.16 15.84
CA MET A 141 27.80 -12.42 14.82
C MET A 141 28.58 -11.15 14.48
#